data_AF-A0A7U9X605-F1
#
_entry.id   AF-A0A7U9X605-F1
#
_cell.length_a   1.000
_cell.length_b   1.000
_cell.length_c   1.000
_cell.angle_alpha   90.00
_cell.angle_beta   90.00
_cell.angle_gamma   90.00
#
_symmetry.space_group_name_H-M   'P 1'
#
loop_
_entity.id
_entity.type
_entity.pdbx_description
1 polymer ?
#
loop_
_entity_poly.entity_id
_entity_poly.type
_entity_poly.pdbx_seq_one_letter_code
_entity_poly.pdbx_strand_id
1 'polypeptide(L)'
;MEEKIQSLYQKLRDISALYLIYRMQNNVEQVKKIIPEIQEFVLWFLDENRFGVEEELYQGMCQNIIVILDDILQAMEQEDIVLLHDAVAYGLMEYLQLFVEEEQEEGTDDNL
;
A
#
# COMPACT_ATOMS: atom_id res chain seq x y z
N MET A 1 -5.11 -6.79 13.95
CA MET A 1 -4.33 -6.49 12.73
C MET A 1 -5.16 -5.72 11.73
N GLU A 2 -6.41 -6.12 11.50
CA GLU A 2 -7.40 -5.43 10.68
C GLU A 2 -7.42 -3.90 10.84
N GLU A 3 -7.63 -3.36 12.05
CA GLU A 3 -7.59 -1.90 12.30
C GLU A 3 -6.27 -1.24 11.88
N LYS A 4 -5.14 -1.94 12.04
CA LYS A 4 -3.82 -1.44 11.62
C LYS A 4 -3.68 -1.44 10.10
N ILE A 5 -4.24 -2.45 9.41
CA ILE A 5 -4.28 -2.52 7.94
C ILE A 5 -5.14 -1.37 7.40
N GLN A 6 -6.33 -1.16 7.97
CA GLN A 6 -7.22 -0.05 7.63
C GLN A 6 -6.50 1.30 7.81
N SER A 7 -5.84 1.50 8.95
CA SER A 7 -5.07 2.71 9.23
C SER A 7 -3.91 2.90 8.24
N LEU A 8 -3.17 1.84 7.92
CA LEU A 8 -2.05 1.91 6.98
C LEU A 8 -2.54 2.25 5.56
N TYR A 9 -3.61 1.57 5.11
CA TYR A 9 -4.25 1.85 3.83
C TYR A 9 -4.68 3.31 3.73
N GLN A 10 -5.36 3.84 4.76
CA GLN A 10 -5.78 5.23 4.82
C GLN A 10 -4.60 6.21 4.71
N LYS A 11 -3.51 5.95 5.45
CA LYS A 11 -2.30 6.79 5.41
C LYS A 11 -1.65 6.81 4.03
N LEU A 12 -1.54 5.65 3.37
CA LEU A 12 -0.97 5.56 2.03
C LEU A 12 -1.88 6.21 0.99
N ARG A 13 -3.21 6.05 1.12
CA ARG A 13 -4.20 6.75 0.30
C ARG A 13 -4.04 8.27 0.40
N ASP A 14 -3.91 8.79 1.62
CA ASP A 14 -3.72 10.22 1.85
C ASP A 14 -2.39 10.72 1.27
N ILE A 15 -1.29 9.97 1.46
CA ILE A 15 0.02 10.31 0.85
C ILE A 15 -0.08 10.35 -0.68
N SER A 16 -0.74 9.37 -1.28
CA SER A 16 -0.96 9.30 -2.72
C SER A 16 -1.81 10.47 -3.23
N ALA A 17 -2.86 10.84 -2.50
CA ALA A 17 -3.70 12.00 -2.83
C ALA A 17 -2.91 13.33 -2.74
N LEU A 18 -2.09 13.52 -1.69
CA LEU A 18 -1.21 14.69 -1.56
C LEU A 18 -0.26 14.84 -2.75
N TYR A 19 0.24 13.73 -3.29
CA TYR A 19 1.10 13.75 -4.47
C TYR A 19 0.33 13.99 -5.78
N LEU A 20 -0.70 13.20 -6.07
CA LEU A 20 -1.40 13.25 -7.37
C LEU A 20 -2.27 14.50 -7.54
N ILE A 21 -3.04 14.85 -6.50
CA ILE A 21 -4.04 15.92 -6.55
C ILE A 21 -3.38 17.25 -6.17
N TYR A 22 -2.67 17.27 -5.03
CA TYR A 22 -2.12 18.49 -4.46
C TYR A 22 -0.68 18.78 -4.90
N ARG A 23 -0.06 17.89 -5.68
CA ARG A 23 1.30 18.03 -6.22
C ARG A 23 2.38 18.26 -5.16
N MET A 24 2.15 17.78 -3.94
CA MET A 24 3.12 17.84 -2.85
C MET A 24 4.21 16.79 -3.06
N GLN A 25 5.47 17.24 -3.08
CA GLN A 25 6.64 16.38 -3.32
C GLN A 25 7.32 15.91 -2.03
N ASN A 26 6.57 15.82 -0.92
CA ASN A 26 7.06 15.35 0.37
C ASN A 26 6.70 13.87 0.64
N ASN A 27 6.30 13.13 -0.39
CA ASN A 27 5.91 11.72 -0.28
C ASN A 27 7.02 10.85 0.33
N VAL A 28 8.29 11.08 -0.01
CA VAL A 28 9.45 10.39 0.59
C VAL A 28 9.47 10.56 2.11
N GLU A 29 9.34 11.79 2.62
CA GLU A 29 9.35 12.05 4.06
C GLU A 29 8.14 11.44 4.76
N GLN A 30 6.98 11.44 4.10
CA GLN A 30 5.75 10.90 4.66
C GLN A 30 5.78 9.37 4.72
N VAL A 31 6.25 8.71 3.67
CA VAL A 31 6.41 7.24 3.63
C VAL A 31 7.45 6.80 4.67
N LYS A 32 8.58 7.51 4.80
CA LYS A 32 9.60 7.21 5.82
C LYS A 32 9.03 7.12 7.24
N LYS A 33 8.03 7.93 7.59
CA LYS A 33 7.39 7.92 8.93
C LYS A 33 6.55 6.68 9.19
N ILE A 34 6.07 6.02 8.15
CA ILE A 34 5.15 4.87 8.25
C ILE A 34 5.80 3.55 7.85
N ILE A 35 7.11 3.54 7.56
CA ILE A 35 7.88 2.30 7.29
C ILE A 35 7.67 1.22 8.36
N PRO A 36 7.65 1.51 9.68
CA PRO A 36 7.39 0.48 10.69
C PRO A 36 6.03 -0.20 10.51
N GLU A 37 5.00 0.53 10.08
CA GLU A 37 3.66 0.00 9.84
C GLU A 37 3.63 -0.86 8.56
N ILE A 38 4.33 -0.42 7.51
CA ILE A 38 4.52 -1.20 6.27
C ILE A 38 5.23 -2.52 6.60
N GLN A 39 6.32 -2.48 7.37
CA GLN A 39 7.05 -3.67 7.78
C GLN A 39 6.18 -4.61 8.63
N GLU A 40 5.41 -4.07 9.58
CA GLU A 40 4.49 -4.88 10.39
C GLU A 40 3.46 -5.61 9.51
N PHE A 41 2.87 -4.92 8.52
CA PHE A 41 1.95 -5.53 7.58
C PHE A 41 2.61 -6.64 6.74
N VAL A 42 3.77 -6.36 6.14
CA VAL A 42 4.42 -7.33 5.25
C VAL A 42 4.86 -8.58 6.01
N LEU A 43 5.44 -8.43 7.21
CA LEU A 43 5.79 -9.58 8.04
C LEU A 43 4.56 -10.41 8.40
N TRP A 44 3.46 -9.74 8.75
CA TRP A 44 2.19 -10.41 9.04
C TRP A 44 1.62 -11.14 7.81
N PHE A 45 1.74 -10.57 6.61
CA PHE A 45 1.30 -11.17 5.35
C PHE A 45 2.11 -12.42 4.97
N LEU A 46 3.44 -12.38 5.18
CA LEU A 46 4.37 -13.47 4.84
C LEU A 46 4.38 -14.63 5.86
N ASP A 47 3.77 -14.45 7.03
CA ASP A 47 3.79 -15.43 8.11
C ASP A 47 3.01 -16.72 7.78
N GLU A 48 1.89 -16.61 7.06
CA GLU A 48 1.11 -17.77 6.62
C GLU A 48 0.22 -17.44 5.40
N ASN A 49 -0.20 -18.48 4.66
CA ASN A 49 -1.17 -18.35 3.58
C ASN A 49 -2.59 -18.10 4.14
N ARG A 50 -2.85 -16.83 4.48
CA ARG A 50 -4.10 -16.38 5.13
C ARG A 50 -5.34 -16.50 4.24
N PHE A 51 -5.17 -16.53 2.93
CA PHE A 51 -6.27 -16.62 1.97
C PHE A 51 -6.65 -18.06 1.61
N GLY A 52 -5.84 -19.04 2.02
CA GLY A 52 -6.05 -20.44 1.64
C GLY A 52 -6.00 -20.66 0.13
N VAL A 53 -5.27 -19.80 -0.59
CA VAL A 53 -5.08 -19.91 -2.04
C VAL A 53 -4.08 -21.00 -2.38
N GLU A 54 -3.97 -21.33 -3.67
CA GLU A 54 -2.94 -22.25 -4.14
C GLU A 54 -1.53 -21.81 -3.72
N GLU A 55 -0.70 -22.76 -3.30
CA GLU A 55 0.63 -22.48 -2.76
C GLU A 55 1.52 -21.74 -3.77
N GLU A 56 1.46 -22.11 -5.05
CA GLU A 56 2.21 -21.43 -6.11
C GLU A 56 1.77 -19.96 -6.27
N LEU A 57 0.47 -19.70 -6.16
CA LEU A 57 -0.07 -18.34 -6.18
C LEU A 57 0.40 -17.55 -4.95
N TYR A 58 0.32 -18.14 -3.76
CA TYR A 58 0.79 -17.48 -2.53
C TYR A 58 2.29 -17.16 -2.59
N GLN A 59 3.12 -18.07 -3.10
CA GLN A 59 4.55 -17.83 -3.30
C GLN A 59 4.80 -16.69 -4.30
N GLY A 60 4.03 -16.63 -5.39
CA GLY A 60 4.07 -15.50 -6.33
C GLY A 60 3.72 -14.17 -5.67
N MET A 61 2.68 -14.16 -4.84
CA MET A 61 2.29 -12.97 -4.07
C MET A 61 3.38 -12.54 -3.08
N CYS A 62 4.01 -13.49 -2.38
CA CYS A 62 5.12 -13.25 -1.46
C CYS A 62 6.34 -12.67 -2.18
N GLN A 63 6.68 -13.21 -3.35
CA GLN A 63 7.81 -12.70 -4.14
C GLN A 63 7.53 -11.27 -4.63
N ASN A 64 6.31 -10.99 -5.07
CA ASN A 64 5.94 -9.68 -5.59
C ASN A 64 5.93 -8.60 -4.48
N ILE A 65 5.41 -8.90 -3.28
CA ILE A 65 5.46 -7.92 -2.17
C ILE A 65 6.88 -7.60 -1.73
N ILE A 66 7.82 -8.55 -1.84
CA ILE A 66 9.25 -8.32 -1.59
C ILE A 66 9.86 -7.40 -2.65
N VAL A 67 9.51 -7.57 -3.94
CA VAL A 67 9.97 -6.69 -5.02
C VAL A 67 9.46 -5.27 -4.80
N ILE A 68 8.18 -5.11 -4.45
CA ILE A 68 7.59 -3.80 -4.11
C ILE A 68 8.34 -3.13 -2.96
N LEU A 69 8.73 -3.89 -1.92
CA LEU A 69 9.54 -3.35 -0.82
C LEU A 69 10.93 -2.89 -1.27
N ASP A 70 11.55 -3.63 -2.19
CA ASP A 70 12.85 -3.25 -2.77
C ASP A 70 12.73 -1.95 -3.58
N ASP A 71 11.67 -1.81 -4.38
CA ASP A 71 11.38 -0.57 -5.12
C ASP A 71 11.15 0.61 -4.17
N ILE A 72 10.41 0.42 -3.06
CA ILE A 72 10.22 1.45 -2.02
C ILE A 72 11.57 1.86 -1.42
N LEU A 73 12.45 0.90 -1.10
CA LEU A 73 13.78 1.18 -0.55
C LEU A 73 14.64 1.95 -1.55
N GLN A 74 14.77 1.47 -2.78
CA GLN A 74 15.55 2.11 -3.84
C GLN A 74 15.06 3.53 -4.11
N ALA A 75 13.74 3.72 -4.19
CA ALA A 75 13.14 5.03 -4.40
C ALA A 75 13.43 6.00 -3.25
N MET A 76 13.40 5.53 -1.99
CA MET A 76 13.74 6.36 -0.84
C MET A 76 15.23 6.72 -0.77
N GLU A 77 16.12 5.82 -1.20
CA GLU A 77 17.57 6.06 -1.26
C GLU A 77 17.94 7.06 -2.35
N GLN A 78 17.25 7.00 -3.50
CA GLN A 78 17.50 7.87 -4.66
C GLN A 78 16.65 9.16 -4.65
N GLU A 79 15.77 9.31 -3.66
CA GLU A 79 14.73 10.35 -3.62
C GLU A 79 13.84 10.37 -4.88
N ASP A 80 13.62 9.20 -5.49
CA ASP A 80 12.76 9.04 -6.65
C ASP A 80 11.28 9.04 -6.23
N ILE A 81 10.69 10.23 -6.27
CA ILE A 81 9.29 10.44 -5.91
C ILE A 81 8.31 9.70 -6.82
N VAL A 82 8.68 9.41 -8.07
CA VAL A 82 7.80 8.78 -9.05
C VAL A 82 7.76 7.28 -8.80
N LEU A 83 8.94 6.65 -8.69
CA LEU A 83 9.05 5.23 -8.32
C LEU A 83 8.43 4.96 -6.95
N LEU A 84 8.67 5.84 -5.97
CA LEU A 84 8.09 5.66 -4.63
C LEU A 84 6.57 5.70 -4.68
N HIS A 85 6.00 6.63 -5.45
CA HIS A 85 4.55 6.70 -5.60
C HIS A 85 3.99 5.46 -6.31
N ASP A 86 4.65 5.00 -7.37
CA ASP A 86 4.23 3.80 -8.10
C ASP A 86 4.22 2.56 -7.20
N ALA A 87 5.33 2.29 -6.52
CA ALA A 87 5.47 1.15 -5.62
C ALA A 87 4.48 1.19 -4.44
N VAL A 88 4.15 2.38 -3.93
CA VAL A 88 3.15 2.54 -2.87
C VAL A 88 1.72 2.39 -3.39
N ALA A 89 1.34 3.18 -4.39
CA ALA A 89 -0.05 3.34 -4.80
C ALA A 89 -0.55 2.18 -5.67
N TYR A 90 0.31 1.64 -6.52
CA TYR A 90 -0.01 0.57 -7.47
C TYR A 90 0.67 -0.75 -7.13
N GLY A 91 1.52 -0.78 -6.09
CA GLY A 91 2.08 -2.01 -5.53
C GLY A 91 1.46 -2.34 -4.17
N LEU A 92 1.94 -1.68 -3.12
CA LEU A 92 1.61 -2.05 -1.74
C LEU A 92 0.12 -1.88 -1.41
N MET A 93 -0.52 -0.83 -1.93
CA MET A 93 -1.95 -0.58 -1.67
C MET A 93 -2.86 -1.67 -2.25
N GLU A 94 -2.49 -2.32 -3.36
CA GLU A 94 -3.26 -3.45 -3.92
C GLU A 94 -3.34 -4.62 -2.93
N TYR A 95 -2.23 -4.89 -2.22
CA TYR A 95 -2.19 -5.92 -1.18
C TYR A 95 -3.00 -5.54 0.04
N LEU A 96 -2.96 -4.28 0.45
CA LEU A 96 -3.73 -3.80 1.59
C LEU A 96 -5.23 -3.91 1.29
N GLN A 97 -5.65 -3.54 0.07
CA GLN A 97 -7.05 -3.57 -0.40
C GLN A 97 -7.68 -4.96 -0.29
N LEU A 98 -6.90 -6.05 -0.33
CA LEU A 98 -7.41 -7.40 -0.10
C LEU A 98 -8.03 -7.61 1.30
N PHE A 99 -7.76 -6.71 2.25
CA PHE A 99 -8.17 -6.80 3.65
C PHE A 99 -9.01 -5.61 4.12
N VAL A 100 -9.22 -4.60 3.28
CA VAL A 100 -10.04 -3.44 3.63
C VAL A 100 -11.39 -3.61 2.97
N GLU A 101 -12.47 -3.43 3.74
CA GLU A 101 -13.79 -3.30 3.14
C GLU A 101 -13.81 -2.00 2.32
N GLU A 102 -14.14 -2.09 1.04
CA GLU A 102 -14.43 -0.90 0.25
C GLU A 102 -15.63 -0.21 0.90
N GLU A 103 -15.44 1.00 1.43
CA GLU A 103 -16.55 1.93 1.60
C GLU A 103 -17.16 2.07 0.21
N GLN A 104 -18.32 1.44 -0.02
CA GLN A 104 -19.10 1.73 -1.20
C GLN A 104 -19.28 3.24 -1.19
N GLU A 105 -18.74 3.93 -2.20
CA GLU A 105 -19.16 5.29 -2.49
C GLU A 105 -20.69 5.21 -2.57
N GLU A 106 -21.38 5.71 -1.53
CA GLU A 106 -22.82 5.90 -1.59
C GLU A 106 -23.04 6.73 -2.83
N GLY A 107 -23.54 6.09 -3.89
CA GLY A 107 -23.80 6.76 -5.15
C GLY A 107 -24.59 8.00 -4.82
N THR A 108 -24.00 9.17 -5.14
CA THR A 108 -24.78 10.39 -5.20
C THR A 108 -25.97 10.08 -6.08
N ASP A 109 -27.14 9.99 -5.44
CA ASP A 109 -28.43 9.82 -6.09
C ASP A 109 -28.62 11.07 -6.96
N ASP A 110 -28.09 11.02 -8.18
CA ASP A 110 -28.31 11.98 -9.25
C ASP A 110 -29.74 11.83 -9.79
N ASN A 111 -30.72 11.96 -8.89
CA ASN A 111 -32.11 12.21 -9.23
C ASN A 111 -32.43 13.68 -8.91
N LEU A 112 -32.18 14.55 -9.89
CA LEU A 112 -32.67 15.92 -9.95
C LEU A 112 -33.27 16.21 -11.34
#